data_AF-A0A4Q4CRZ4-F1
#
_entry.id   AF-A0A4Q4CRZ4-F1
#
_cell.length_a   1.000
_cell.length_b   1.000
_cell.length_c   1.000
_cell.angle_alpha   90.00
_cell.angle_beta   90.00
_cell.angle_gamma   90.00
#
_symmetry.space_group_name_H-M   'P 1'
#
loop_
_entity.id
_entity.type
_entity.pdbx_description
1 polymer ?
#
loop_
_entity_poly.entity_id
_entity_poly.type
_entity_poly.pdbx_seq_one_letter_code
_entity_poly.pdbx_strand_id
1 'polypeptide(L)' 'MVETTPVVLVTGLSDDAMAATTMSLQWDLPHAVVLRHTLDVGTQRLTRLVSDMTGVVEHVHHDLDHACVSCALREDIV' A
#
# COMPACT_ATOMS: atom_id res chain seq x y z
N MET A 1 -8.95 -26.91 7.40
CA MET A 1 -7.67 -26.44 6.82
C MET A 1 -7.69 -24.93 6.92
N VAL A 2 -6.70 -24.31 7.56
CA VAL A 2 -6.56 -22.85 7.50
C VAL A 2 -5.92 -22.55 6.16
N GLU A 3 -6.68 -21.95 5.25
CA GLU A 3 -6.14 -21.45 3.99
C GLU A 3 -5.52 -20.09 4.27
N THR A 4 -4.21 -19.97 4.05
CA THR A 4 -3.46 -18.73 4.28
C THR A 4 -3.26 -18.02 2.95
N THR A 5 -3.65 -16.75 2.86
CA THR A 5 -3.34 -15.91 1.71
C THR A 5 -1.84 -15.58 1.69
N PRO A 6 -1.09 -15.89 0.62
CA PRO A 6 0.31 -15.48 0.50
C PRO A 6 0.42 -13.95 0.48
N VAL A 7 1.40 -13.39 1.19
CA VAL A 7 1.63 -11.95 1.27
C VAL A 7 3.08 -11.64 0.87
N VAL A 8 3.25 -10.69 -0.05
CA VAL A 8 4.55 -10.13 -0.43
C VAL A 8 4.61 -8.69 0.04
N LEU A 9 5.61 -8.37 0.87
CA LEU A 9 5.83 -7.00 1.33
C LEU A 9 6.88 -6.31 0.45
N VAL A 10 6.47 -5.24 -0.21
CA VAL A 10 7.37 -4.31 -0.91
C VAL A 10 7.48 -3.06 -0.06
N THR A 11 8.70 -2.59 0.21
CA THR A 11 8.95 -1.38 1.00
C THR A 11 10.22 -0.67 0.53
N GLY A 12 10.22 0.65 0.65
CA GLY A 12 11.27 1.51 0.12
C GLY A 12 10.90 2.98 0.20
N LEU A 13 11.87 3.84 -0.10
CA LEU A 13 11.72 5.29 -0.03
C LEU A 13 11.58 5.96 -1.41
N SER A 14 11.90 5.25 -2.49
CA SER A 14 11.79 5.76 -3.85
C SER A 14 10.43 5.36 -4.44
N ASP A 15 9.60 6.36 -4.75
CA ASP A 15 8.29 6.12 -5.35
C ASP A 15 8.39 5.38 -6.68
N ASP A 16 9.32 5.77 -7.55
CA ASP A 16 9.50 5.15 -8.86
C ASP A 16 9.94 3.68 -8.74
N ALA A 17 10.89 3.38 -7.86
CA ALA A 17 11.37 2.01 -7.66
C ALA A 17 10.28 1.11 -7.05
N MET A 18 9.50 1.66 -6.12
CA MET A 18 8.35 0.99 -5.52
C MET A 18 7.29 0.69 -6.57
N ALA A 19 6.89 1.68 -7.38
CA ALA A 19 5.91 1.51 -8.43
C ALA A 19 6.35 0.47 -9.47
N ALA A 20 7.60 0.54 -9.95
CA ALA A 20 8.14 -0.42 -10.91
C ALA A 20 8.15 -1.85 -10.36
N THR A 21 8.56 -2.03 -9.10
CA THR A 21 8.59 -3.36 -8.45
C THR A 21 7.18 -3.92 -8.29
N THR A 22 6.24 -3.11 -7.81
CA THR A 22 4.83 -3.52 -7.64
C THR A 22 4.17 -3.85 -8.97
N MET A 23 4.42 -3.08 -10.04
CA MET A 23 3.89 -3.36 -11.37
C MET A 23 4.44 -4.66 -11.96
N SER A 24 5.74 -4.94 -11.78
CA SER A 24 6.33 -6.21 -12.21
C SER A 24 5.69 -7.39 -11.47
N LEU A 25 5.51 -7.29 -10.16
CA LEU A 25 4.86 -8.32 -9.35
C LEU A 25 3.40 -8.54 -9.76
N GLN A 26 2.66 -7.48 -10.05
CA GLN A 26 1.26 -7.60 -10.50
C GLN A 26 1.16 -8.32 -11.86
N TRP A 27 2.15 -8.15 -12.72
CA TRP A 27 2.23 -8.87 -14.00
C TRP A 27 2.52 -10.36 -13.80
N ASP A 28 3.44 -10.69 -12.91
CA ASP A 28 3.80 -12.08 -12.58
C ASP A 28 2.71 -12.78 -11.74
N LEU A 29 1.92 -12.02 -10.99
CA LEU A 29 0.85 -12.47 -10.09
C LEU A 29 -0.47 -11.77 -10.44
N PRO A 30 -1.12 -12.10 -11.58
CA PRO A 30 -2.27 -11.35 -12.09
C PRO A 30 -3.54 -11.42 -11.22
N HIS A 31 -3.57 -12.34 -10.25
CA HIS A 31 -4.66 -12.45 -9.27
C HIS A 31 -4.34 -11.81 -7.92
N ALA A 32 -3.16 -11.20 -7.78
CA ALA A 32 -2.81 -10.46 -6.58
C ALA A 32 -3.60 -9.15 -6.49
N VAL A 33 -3.92 -8.78 -5.26
CA VAL A 33 -4.43 -7.45 -4.90
C VAL A 33 -3.26 -6.67 -4.32
N VAL A 34 -3.04 -5.47 -4.85
CA VAL A 34 -2.02 -4.55 -4.35
C VAL A 34 -2.67 -3.63 -3.32
N LEU A 35 -2.10 -3.59 -2.12
CA LEU A 35 -2.34 -2.53 -1.16
C LEU A 35 -1.06 -1.70 -1.04
N ARG A 36 -1.16 -0.40 -1.37
CA ARG A 36 -0.07 0.55 -1.23
C ARG A 36 -0.39 1.59 -0.18
N HIS A 37 0.49 1.72 0.79
CA HIS A 37 0.53 2.84 1.72
C HIS A 37 1.58 3.85 1.30
N THR A 38 1.26 5.13 1.40
CA THR A 38 2.22 6.22 1.15
C THR A 38 2.09 7.26 2.24
N LEU A 39 3.21 7.53 2.90
CA LEU A 39 3.32 8.56 3.92
C LEU A 39 3.87 9.82 3.29
N ASP A 40 3.08 10.88 3.33
CA ASP A 40 3.49 12.21 2.91
C ASP A 40 3.77 13.08 4.14
N VAL A 41 5.05 13.38 4.35
CA VAL A 41 5.50 14.23 5.46
C VAL A 41 5.16 15.70 5.25
N GLY A 42 5.04 16.17 4.01
CA GLY A 42 4.66 17.55 3.72
C GLY A 42 3.22 17.85 4.11
N THR A 43 2.32 16.89 3.86
CA THR A 43 0.88 17.03 4.14
C THR A 43 0.41 16.31 5.40
N GLN A 44 1.32 15.62 6.10
CA GLN A 44 1.01 14.78 7.27
C GLN A 44 -0.09 13.75 6.97
N ARG A 45 -0.02 13.10 5.80
CA ARG A 45 -1.10 12.26 5.30
C ARG A 45 -0.65 10.85 4.96
N LEU A 46 -1.48 9.88 5.30
CA LEU A 46 -1.42 8.52 4.77
C LEU A 46 -2.39 8.41 3.59
N THR A 47 -1.91 7.89 2.47
CA THR A 47 -2.77 7.42 1.37
C THR A 47 -2.72 5.91 1.31
N ARG A 48 -3.87 5.25 1.41
CA ARG A 48 -4.06 3.84 1.11
C ARG A 48 -4.71 3.72 -0.27
N LEU A 49 -4.06 2.99 -1.16
CA LEU A 49 -4.61 2.62 -2.45
C LEU A 49 -4.69 1.10 -2.54
N VAL A 50 -5.89 0.57 -2.80
CA VAL A 50 -6.09 -0.84 -3.13
C VAL A 50 -6.42 -0.94 -4.62
N SER A 51 -5.70 -1.80 -5.33
CA SER A 51 -5.89 -2.00 -6.76
C SER A 51 -5.69 -3.46 -7.15
N ASP A 52 -6.33 -3.85 -8.23
CA ASP A 52 -6.10 -5.12 -8.92
C ASP A 52 -5.95 -4.88 -10.44
N MET A 53 -5.96 -5.93 -11.24
CA MET A 53 -5.84 -5.84 -12.71
C MET A 53 -6.96 -5.03 -13.38
N THR A 54 -8.09 -4.82 -12.70
CA THR A 54 -9.22 -4.02 -13.20
C THR A 54 -9.09 -2.53 -12.88
N GLY A 55 -8.15 -2.16 -12.02
CA GLY A 55 -7.86 -0.79 -11.63
C GLY A 55 -7.95 -0.58 -10.12
N VAL A 56 -8.29 0.65 -9.73
CA VAL A 56 -8.40 1.04 -8.32
C VAL A 56 -9.72 0.54 -7.74
N VAL A 57 -9.62 -0.23 -6.66
CA VAL A 57 -10.76 -0.76 -5.88
C VAL A 57 -11.11 0.18 -4.73
N GLU A 58 -10.10 0.71 -4.04
CA GLU A 58 -10.26 1.60 -2.90
C GLU A 58 -9.16 2.67 -2.90
N HIS A 59 -9.53 3.90 -2.54
CA HIS A 59 -8.59 5.00 -2.38
C HIS A 59 -9.01 5.83 -1.17
N VAL A 60 -8.24 5.71 -0.09
CA VAL A 60 -8.54 6.33 1.20
C VAL A 60 -7.38 7.21 1.63
N HIS A 61 -7.73 8.28 2.33
CA HIS A 61 -6.78 9.20 2.91
C HIS A 61 -7.06 9.36 4.40
N HIS A 62 -5.99 9.30 5.19
CA HIS A 62 -6.03 9.56 6.63
C HIS A 62 -5.10 10.74 6.92
N ASP A 63 -5.67 11.77 7.53
CA ASP A 63 -4.85 12.83 8.13
C ASP A 63 -4.24 12.26 9.40
N LEU A 64 -2.93 12.45 9.56
CA LEU A 64 -2.17 11.95 10.70
C LEU A 64 -1.68 13.12 11.54
N ASP A 65 -1.61 12.91 12.85
CA ASP A 65 -0.89 13.84 13.73
C ASP A 65 0.57 13.99 13.29
N HIS A 66 1.16 12.86 12.87
CA HIS A 66 2.51 12.79 12.31
C HIS A 66 2.53 11.72 11.22
N ALA A 67 3.12 12.01 10.06
CA ALA A 67 3.37 11.05 8.97
C ALA A 67 4.47 10.02 9.31
N CYS A 68 4.32 9.36 10.46
CA CYS A 68 5.17 8.29 10.92
C CYS A 68 4.43 6.94 10.83
N VAL A 69 5.21 5.86 10.78
CA VAL A 69 4.69 4.49 10.72
C VAL A 69 3.78 4.18 11.91
N SER A 70 4.08 4.70 13.10
CA SER A 70 3.28 4.44 14.30
C SER A 70 1.89 5.09 14.27
N CYS A 71 1.73 6.28 13.69
CA CYS A 71 0.41 6.89 13.50
C CYS A 71 -0.37 6.14 12.41
N ALA A 72 0.28 5.83 11.29
CA ALA A 72 -0.34 5.08 10.19
C ALA A 72 -0.88 3.71 10.63
N LEU A 73 -0.12 2.98 11.45
CA LEU A 73 -0.57 1.69 11.98
C LEU A 73 -1.84 1.80 12.82
N ARG A 74 -1.96 2.86 13.63
CA ARG A 74 -3.11 3.05 14.53
C ARG A 74 -4.37 3.47 13.77
N GLU A 75 -4.21 4.32 12.77
CA GLU A 75 -5.36 4.91 12.07
C GLU A 75 -5.94 4.00 10.99
N ASP A 76 -5.15 3.08 10.45
CA ASP A 76 -5.51 2.38 9.22
C ASP A 76 -5.33 0.86 9.28
N ILE A 77 -4.30 0.35 9.96
CA ILE A 77 -3.84 -1.05 9.80
C ILE A 77 -4.43 -2.02 10.86
N VAL A 78 -5.30 -1.55 11.77
CA VAL A 78 -5.90 -2.37 12.86
C VAL A 78 -7.27 -2.93 12.50
#